data_AF-A0A5C3M1F0-F1
#
_entry.id   AF-A0A5C3M1F0-F1
#
_cell.length_a   1.000
_cell.length_b   1.000
_cell.length_c   1.000
_cell.angle_alpha   90.00
_cell.angle_beta   90.00
_cell.angle_gamma   90.00
#
_symmetry.space_group_name_H-M   'P 1'
#
loop_
_entity.id
_entity.type
_entity.pdbx_description
1 polymer ?
#
loop_
_entity_poly.entity_id
_entity_poly.type
_entity_poly.pdbx_seq_one_letter_code
_entity_poly.pdbx_strand_id
1 'polypeptide(L)'
;MALKHLNILKKDFNKLLENIKDRRDKLNAKLSQGESISSSGKEWLDHEGNTIDEQCILDALESASDYERGWERLDEAGKGIVKRLREWAGDLVKETGNRQKHKILYI
;
A
#
# COMPACT_ATOMS: atom_id res chain seq x y z
N MET A 1 -2.92 -17.81 -16.13
CA MET A 1 -1.94 -16.75 -15.85
C MET A 1 -2.37 -15.84 -14.68
N ALA A 2 -3.68 -15.69 -14.41
CA ALA A 2 -4.25 -14.90 -13.32
C ALA A 2 -3.66 -15.15 -11.91
N LEU A 3 -3.47 -16.41 -11.51
CA LEU A 3 -2.92 -16.79 -10.19
C LEU A 3 -1.54 -16.20 -9.89
N LYS A 4 -0.67 -16.03 -10.90
CA LYS A 4 0.66 -15.44 -10.70
C LYS A 4 0.56 -13.95 -10.40
N HIS A 5 -0.35 -13.24 -11.06
CA HIS A 5 -0.55 -11.81 -10.84
C HIS A 5 -1.16 -11.52 -9.47
N LEU A 6 -2.17 -12.31 -9.08
CA LEU A 6 -2.79 -12.18 -7.76
C LEU A 6 -1.78 -12.48 -6.64
N ASN A 7 -0.97 -13.54 -6.78
CA ASN A 7 0.06 -13.88 -5.79
C ASN A 7 1.13 -12.81 -5.63
N ILE A 8 1.56 -12.17 -6.73
CA ILE A 8 2.51 -11.05 -6.66
C ILE A 8 1.85 -9.86 -5.95
N LEU A 9 0.63 -9.49 -6.36
CA LEU A 9 -0.11 -8.39 -5.75
C LEU A 9 -0.33 -8.59 -4.24
N LYS A 10 -0.69 -9.79 -3.82
CA LYS A 10 -0.90 -10.15 -2.41
C LYS A 10 0.40 -10.08 -1.61
N LYS A 11 1.52 -10.52 -2.19
CA LYS A 11 2.82 -10.45 -1.54
C LYS A 11 3.28 -9.00 -1.35
N ASP A 12 3.12 -8.16 -2.37
CA ASP A 12 3.52 -6.76 -2.30
C ASP A 12 2.59 -5.95 -1.39
N PHE A 13 1.28 -6.24 -1.41
CA PHE A 13 0.33 -5.64 -0.47
C PHE A 13 0.62 -6.02 0.98
N ASN A 14 0.98 -7.28 1.27
CA ASN A 14 1.36 -7.68 2.63
C ASN A 14 2.59 -6.92 3.13
N LYS A 15 3.61 -6.70 2.30
CA LYS A 15 4.78 -5.90 2.68
C LYS A 15 4.40 -4.45 2.97
N LEU A 16 3.53 -3.88 2.14
CA LEU A 16 3.01 -2.54 2.36
C LEU A 16 2.22 -2.47 3.67
N LEU A 17 1.34 -3.45 3.93
CA LEU A 17 0.60 -3.55 5.18
C LEU A 17 1.54 -3.63 6.38
N GLU A 18 2.62 -4.39 6.32
CA GLU A 18 3.60 -4.45 7.41
C GLU A 18 4.26 -3.08 7.65
N ASN A 19 4.62 -2.35 6.57
CA ASN A 19 5.22 -1.02 6.67
C ASN A 19 4.24 0.02 7.24
N ILE A 20 3.01 0.03 6.72
CA ILE A 20 1.92 0.90 7.17
C ILE A 20 1.55 0.57 8.62
N LYS A 21 1.48 -0.72 8.96
CA LYS A 21 1.12 -1.18 10.32
C LYS A 21 2.12 -0.69 11.35
N ASP A 22 3.43 -0.75 11.09
CA ASP A 22 4.42 -0.21 12.03
C ASP A 22 4.19 1.30 12.29
N ARG A 23 3.99 2.09 11.24
CA ARG A 23 3.74 3.54 11.38
C ARG A 23 2.39 3.83 12.04
N ARG A 24 1.35 3.07 11.68
CA ARG A 24 0.01 3.18 12.26
C ARG A 24 0.00 2.82 13.73
N ASP A 25 0.65 1.72 14.10
CA ASP A 25 0.73 1.25 15.49
C ASP A 25 1.52 2.24 16.35
N LYS A 26 2.58 2.87 15.82
CA LYS A 26 3.29 3.97 16.49
C LYS A 26 2.38 5.19 16.74
N LEU A 27 1.59 5.59 15.75
CA LEU A 27 0.66 6.72 15.91
C LEU A 27 -0.48 6.39 16.87
N ASN A 28 -1.04 5.18 16.79
CA ASN A 28 -2.07 4.69 17.71
C ASN A 28 -1.55 4.52 19.13
N ALA A 29 -0.30 4.11 19.33
CA ALA A 29 0.32 4.02 20.65
C ALA A 29 0.40 5.41 21.30
N LYS A 30 0.83 6.44 20.56
CA LYS A 30 0.84 7.83 21.03
C LYS A 30 -0.56 8.32 21.39
N LEU A 31 -1.55 8.08 20.53
CA LEU A 31 -2.95 8.40 20.83
C LEU A 31 -3.46 7.68 22.09
N SER A 32 -3.10 6.41 22.26
CA SER A 32 -3.49 5.61 23.43
C SER A 32 -2.82 6.09 24.73
N GLN A 33 -1.65 6.72 24.63
CA GLN A 33 -0.96 7.40 25.73
C GLN A 33 -1.53 8.80 26.02
N GLY A 34 -2.55 9.24 25.27
CA GLY A 34 -3.12 10.58 25.38
C GLY A 34 -2.26 11.67 24.76
N GLU A 35 -1.23 11.30 23.99
CA GLU A 35 -0.39 12.25 23.28
C GLU A 35 -1.09 12.75 22.01
N SER A 36 -0.89 14.03 21.72
CA SER A 36 -1.35 14.62 20.47
C SER A 36 -0.41 14.20 19.34
N ILE A 37 -0.96 13.55 18.31
CA ILE A 37 -0.23 13.34 17.06
C ILE A 37 -0.27 14.61 16.20
N SER A 38 0.71 14.80 15.33
CA SER A 38 0.71 15.94 14.41
C SER A 38 -0.48 15.86 13.43
N SER A 39 -0.90 17.00 12.89
CA SER A 39 -1.95 17.07 11.86
C SER A 39 -1.62 16.16 10.67
N SER A 40 -0.36 16.13 10.25
CA SER A 40 0.11 15.21 9.19
C SER A 40 0.02 13.74 9.58
N GLY A 41 0.21 13.39 10.87
CA GLY A 41 0.01 12.03 11.35
C GLY A 41 -1.45 11.61 11.32
N LYS A 42 -2.36 12.54 11.61
CA LYS A 42 -3.81 12.30 11.57
C LYS A 42 -4.31 12.17 10.13
N GLU A 43 -3.94 13.11 9.26
CA GLU A 43 -4.24 13.06 7.83
C GLU A 43 -3.68 11.79 7.19
N TRP A 44 -2.48 11.37 7.59
CA TRP A 44 -1.92 10.10 7.13
C TRP A 44 -2.76 8.90 7.59
N LEU A 45 -3.25 8.86 8.84
CA LEU A 45 -4.13 7.78 9.31
C LEU A 45 -5.46 7.71 8.56
N ASP A 46 -6.03 8.87 8.22
CA ASP A 46 -7.31 8.97 7.52
C ASP A 46 -7.19 8.62 6.01
N HIS A 47 -6.01 8.82 5.42
CA HIS A 47 -5.73 8.54 4.01
C HIS A 47 -4.82 7.33 3.82
N GLU A 48 -3.50 7.53 3.75
CA GLU A 48 -2.52 6.49 3.39
C GLU A 48 -2.48 5.30 4.39
N GLY A 49 -2.81 5.54 5.65
CA GLY A 49 -2.88 4.54 6.71
C GLY A 49 -4.18 3.72 6.72
N ASN A 50 -5.20 4.18 5.99
CA ASN A 50 -6.47 3.49 5.85
C ASN A 50 -6.42 2.53 4.66
N THR A 51 -5.95 1.32 4.91
CA THR A 51 -5.79 0.26 3.88
C THR A 51 -7.00 -0.65 3.72
N ILE A 52 -8.14 -0.27 4.31
CA ILE A 52 -9.38 -1.07 4.28
C ILE A 52 -9.88 -1.23 2.85
N ASP A 53 -9.81 -0.17 2.05
CA ASP A 53 -10.26 -0.17 0.66
C ASP A 53 -9.38 -1.10 -0.19
N GLU A 54 -8.06 -1.02 -0.05
CA GLU A 54 -7.08 -1.91 -0.70
C GLU A 54 -7.33 -3.38 -0.35
N GLN A 55 -7.62 -3.67 0.93
CA GLN A 55 -7.87 -5.02 1.39
C GLN A 55 -9.19 -5.57 0.84
N CYS A 56 -10.24 -4.75 0.80
CA CYS A 56 -11.53 -5.11 0.23
C CYS A 56 -11.44 -5.42 -1.27
N ILE A 57 -10.65 -4.63 -2.01
CA ILE A 57 -10.41 -4.85 -3.44
C ILE A 57 -9.65 -6.16 -3.68
N LEU A 58 -8.64 -6.45 -2.87
CA LEU A 58 -7.89 -7.71 -2.97
C LEU A 58 -8.74 -8.94 -2.65
N ASP A 59 -9.60 -8.85 -1.64
CA ASP A 59 -10.55 -9.91 -1.30
C ASP A 59 -11.56 -10.13 -2.44
N ALA A 60 -12.07 -9.05 -3.04
CA ALA A 60 -12.95 -9.12 -4.20
C ALA A 60 -12.26 -9.80 -5.40
N LEU A 61 -10.99 -9.47 -5.67
CA LEU A 61 -10.19 -10.09 -6.72
C LEU A 61 -9.85 -11.57 -6.43
N GLU A 62 -9.69 -11.93 -5.15
CA GLU A 62 -9.46 -13.33 -4.72
C GLU A 62 -10.72 -14.18 -4.80
N SER A 63 -11.88 -13.61 -4.45
CA SER A 63 -13.18 -14.28 -4.56
C SER A 63 -13.62 -14.50 -6.02
N ALA A 64 -13.07 -13.71 -6.94
CA ALA A 64 -13.36 -13.84 -8.36
C ALA A 64 -12.66 -15.08 -8.95
N SER A 65 -13.39 -15.83 -9.77
CA SER A 65 -12.83 -17.03 -10.43
C SER A 65 -11.70 -16.72 -11.42
N ASP A 66 -11.62 -15.47 -11.90
CA ASP A 66 -10.54 -15.00 -12.75
C ASP A 66 -10.23 -13.52 -12.41
N TYR A 67 -8.94 -13.16 -12.48
CA TYR A 67 -8.44 -11.81 -12.21
C TYR A 67 -9.05 -10.77 -13.15
N GLU A 68 -9.21 -11.08 -14.43
CA GLU A 68 -9.79 -10.14 -15.41
C GLU A 68 -11.27 -9.88 -15.07
N ARG A 69 -11.99 -10.92 -14.65
CA ARG A 69 -13.38 -10.82 -14.22
C ARG A 69 -13.54 -10.03 -12.92
N GLY A 70 -12.61 -10.21 -12.00
CA GLY A 70 -12.55 -9.40 -10.78
C GLY A 70 -12.28 -7.94 -11.11
N TRP A 71 -11.30 -7.68 -11.98
CA TRP A 71 -10.94 -6.34 -12.44
C TRP A 71 -12.07 -5.62 -13.17
N GLU A 72 -12.81 -6.31 -14.05
CA GLU A 72 -13.97 -5.74 -14.75
C GLU A 72 -15.10 -5.34 -13.80
N ARG A 73 -15.27 -6.08 -12.69
CA ARG A 73 -16.27 -5.80 -11.65
C ARG A 73 -15.87 -4.66 -10.71
N LEU A 74 -14.61 -4.24 -10.73
CA LEU A 74 -14.19 -3.07 -9.96
C LEU A 74 -14.70 -1.79 -10.60
N ASP A 75 -15.21 -0.91 -9.75
CA ASP A 75 -15.54 0.47 -10.12
C ASP A 75 -14.25 1.28 -10.39
N GLU A 76 -14.37 2.51 -10.90
CA GLU A 76 -13.21 3.36 -11.23
C GLU A 76 -12.32 3.60 -9.99
N ALA A 77 -12.94 3.76 -8.82
CA ALA A 77 -12.23 3.84 -7.55
C ALA A 77 -11.41 2.58 -7.27
N GLY A 78 -12.01 1.40 -7.46
CA GLY A 78 -11.33 0.11 -7.25
C GLY A 78 -10.17 -0.12 -8.21
N LYS A 79 -10.34 0.24 -9.48
CA LYS A 79 -9.25 0.18 -10.48
C LYS A 79 -8.12 1.16 -10.14
N GLY A 80 -8.45 2.34 -9.63
CA GLY A 80 -7.49 3.32 -9.13
C GLY A 80 -6.63 2.76 -7.99
N ILE A 81 -7.26 2.04 -7.05
CA ILE A 81 -6.59 1.40 -5.92
C ILE A 81 -5.60 0.33 -6.39
N VAL A 82 -5.99 -0.56 -7.29
CA VAL A 82 -5.07 -1.58 -7.81
C VAL A 82 -3.91 -0.97 -8.59
N LYS A 83 -4.15 0.13 -9.31
CA LYS A 83 -3.08 0.88 -9.99
C LYS A 83 -2.08 1.45 -8.96
N ARG A 84 -2.57 2.08 -7.89
CA ARG A 84 -1.76 2.56 -6.76
C ARG A 84 -0.96 1.43 -6.10
N LEU A 85 -1.59 0.29 -5.85
CA LEU A 85 -0.91 -0.90 -5.30
C LEU A 85 0.24 -1.38 -6.20
N ARG A 86 0.04 -1.35 -7.52
CA ARG A 86 1.09 -1.70 -8.49
C ARG A 86 2.22 -0.65 -8.51
N GLU A 87 1.89 0.63 -8.35
CA GLU A 87 2.89 1.71 -8.25
C GLU A 87 3.72 1.56 -6.98
N TRP A 88 3.10 1.29 -5.83
CA TRP A 88 3.80 0.99 -4.58
C TRP A 88 4.65 -0.27 -4.65
N ALA A 89 4.20 -1.31 -5.33
CA ALA A 89 5.03 -2.48 -5.61
C ALA A 89 6.28 -2.11 -6.44
N GLY A 90 6.14 -1.20 -7.41
CA GLY A 90 7.27 -0.68 -8.18
C GLY A 90 8.22 0.22 -7.38
N ASP A 91 7.69 1.02 -6.45
CA ASP A 91 8.49 1.93 -5.62
C ASP A 91 9.18 1.20 -4.46
N LEU A 92 8.56 0.17 -3.88
CA LEU A 92 9.20 -0.72 -2.90
C LEU A 92 10.44 -1.45 -3.46
N VAL A 93 10.44 -1.76 -4.77
CA VAL A 93 11.61 -2.31 -5.47
C VAL A 93 12.72 -1.27 -5.60
N LYS A 94 12.38 0.03 -5.73
CA LYS A 94 13.38 1.11 -5.68
C LYS A 94 13.90 1.36 -4.26
N GLU A 95 13.05 1.22 -3.25
CA GLU A 95 13.45 1.44 -1.86
C GLU A 95 14.31 0.30 -1.29
N THR A 96 14.21 -0.92 -1.84
CA THR A 96 15.15 -2.02 -1.58
C THR A 96 16.38 -2.04 -2.50
N GLY A 97 16.50 -1.06 -3.39
CA GLY A 97 17.51 -1.03 -4.44
C GLY A 97 18.14 0.33 -4.70
N ASN A 98 18.48 1.12 -3.67
CA ASN A 98 19.41 2.24 -3.88
C ASN A 98 20.10 2.77 -2.61
N ARG A 99 21.15 2.05 -2.17
CA ARG A 99 22.37 2.72 -1.65
C ARG A 99 23.24 3.10 -2.86
N GLN A 100 22.83 4.07 -3.66
CA GLN A 100 23.67 4.57 -4.76
C GLN A 100 23.95 6.07 -4.59
N LYS A 101 24.99 6.29 -3.76
CA LYS A 101 25.88 7.45 -3.67
C LYS A 101 25.39 8.74 -4.33
N HIS A 102 24.94 9.68 -3.50
CA HIS A 102 24.99 11.11 -3.83
C HIS A 102 26.44 11.51 -4.10
N LYS A 103 26.83 11.57 -5.37
CA LYS A 103 28.01 12.31 -5.82
C LYS A 103 27.54 13.73 -6.13
N ILE A 104 27.61 14.60 -5.12
CA ILE A 104 27.51 16.04 -5.31
C ILE A 104 28.72 16.44 -6.16
N LEU A 105 28.50 16.84 -7.40
CA LEU A 105 29.52 17.50 -8.21
C LEU A 105 29.35 19.01 -7.99
N TYR A 106 30.36 19.61 -7.36
CA TYR A 106 30.56 21.05 -7.32
C TYR A 106 31.13 21.49 -8.67
N ILE A 107 30.46 22.41 -9.38
CA ILE A 107 31.08 23.35 -10.32
C ILE A 107 30.33 24.67 -10.18
#